data_AF-A0A8D8SUP0-F1
#
_entry.id   AF-A0A8D8SUP0-F1
#
_cell.length_a   1.000
_cell.length_b   1.000
_cell.length_c   1.000
_cell.angle_alpha   90.00
_cell.angle_beta   90.00
_cell.angle_gamma   90.00
#
_symmetry.space_group_name_H-M   'P 1'
#
loop_
_entity.id
_entity.type
_entity.pdbx_description
1 polymer ?
#
loop_
_entity_poly.entity_id
_entity_poly.type
_entity_poly.pdbx_seq_one_letter_code
_entity_poly.pdbx_strand_id
1 'polypeptide(L)'
;MNNTSIMKEDQRDIQFELKKFIAGASQNLKSSSPLELTKTALYLLKYLPSARDAVLEYFNILFDQSLERHVAQIRSGGTSEDYNDPILSEIQNVLGSFVSSNPEPWAPIISSWCLELLGQLSSKYQGRIGQANSLHGCLQLWMSCKASRTLVDINTQCLSCLIHFNTETCINSLLDTSVEHSPHFDWVVAHVGSCFPHTVITRVLSCGLKDYCLNEQGPKAPKLSSVVGILGHLAGSHFIDIKKALLSLFQWSLEPNVPGEDRNLTLQKTITVPFLLQLASMSPILHKALCSDVLPALTLDIIHRLSSLTPDWSPYLNGKQGLLSLCVHLVVHCEEGAHHIVQLVLDTVHHREKGLHEIANTFIEMLLKEMEQHMRSNSEPIRFLQSLENNILSLLQHVPSDNQFVHSVVMRLLLLLGRHNTAAHVVILEHCLLLSDVQDLVLLVS
;
A
#
# COMPACT_ATOMS: atom_id res chain seq x y z
N MET A 1 -33.78 24.63 52.24
CA MET A 1 -32.39 25.01 52.54
C MET A 1 -31.47 23.99 51.90
N ASN A 2 -30.40 24.49 51.26
CA ASN A 2 -29.23 23.82 50.71
C ASN A 2 -29.26 23.32 49.24
N ASN A 3 -28.95 24.28 48.37
CA ASN A 3 -27.84 24.27 47.40
C ASN A 3 -27.52 22.97 46.66
N THR A 4 -27.97 22.92 45.40
CA THR A 4 -27.22 22.29 44.30
C THR A 4 -27.23 23.25 43.11
N SER A 5 -26.36 24.26 43.18
CA SER A 5 -25.87 24.98 42.01
C SER A 5 -25.00 24.02 41.20
N ILE A 6 -25.61 23.37 40.20
CA ILE A 6 -24.87 22.69 39.14
C ILE A 6 -24.92 23.61 37.92
N MET A 7 -23.82 24.37 37.76
CA MET A 7 -23.23 24.87 36.52
C MET A 7 -24.20 25.24 35.39
N LYS A 8 -24.63 26.51 35.38
CA LYS A 8 -25.08 27.18 34.15
C LYS A 8 -23.83 27.53 33.31
N GLU A 9 -23.41 26.63 32.43
CA GLU A 9 -22.64 27.05 31.26
C GLU A 9 -23.60 27.78 30.30
N ASP A 10 -23.18 28.93 29.76
CA ASP A 10 -23.95 29.79 28.85
C ASP A 10 -24.53 28.98 27.67
N GLN A 11 -25.77 28.50 27.80
CA GLN A 11 -26.53 27.96 26.69
C GLN A 11 -26.98 29.12 25.81
N ARG A 12 -26.13 29.48 24.83
CA ARG A 12 -26.58 30.26 23.67
C ARG A 12 -27.80 29.54 23.07
N ASP A 13 -28.82 30.31 22.69
CA ASP A 13 -30.00 29.74 22.04
C ASP A 13 -29.58 29.14 20.68
N ILE A 14 -29.59 27.82 20.58
CA ILE A 14 -29.18 27.06 19.38
C ILE A 14 -30.02 27.51 18.18
N GLN A 15 -31.30 27.85 18.36
CA GLN A 15 -32.16 28.32 17.28
C GLN A 15 -31.74 29.70 16.79
N PHE A 16 -31.31 30.58 17.70
CA PHE A 16 -30.76 31.88 17.35
C PHE A 16 -29.42 31.75 16.60
N GLU A 17 -28.51 30.93 17.10
CA GLU A 17 -27.21 30.68 16.46
C GLU A 17 -27.38 30.04 15.07
N LEU A 18 -28.34 29.13 14.91
CA LEU A 18 -28.66 28.52 13.61
C LEU A 18 -29.18 29.55 12.61
N LYS A 19 -30.12 30.42 13.02
CA LYS A 19 -30.63 31.49 12.15
C LYS A 19 -29.51 32.46 11.76
N LYS A 20 -28.64 32.80 12.71
CA LYS A 20 -27.46 33.64 12.49
C LYS A 20 -26.49 32.98 11.48
N PHE A 21 -26.24 31.68 11.62
CA PHE A 21 -25.39 30.93 10.70
C PHE A 21 -25.98 30.89 9.28
N ILE A 22 -27.26 30.53 9.14
CA ILE A 22 -27.93 30.47 7.82
C ILE A 22 -27.92 31.84 7.14
N ALA A 23 -28.24 32.91 7.87
CA ALA A 23 -28.24 34.26 7.33
C ALA A 23 -26.82 34.71 6.90
N GLY A 24 -25.80 34.38 7.71
CA GLY A 24 -24.41 34.74 7.43
C GLY A 24 -23.75 33.91 6.33
N ALA A 25 -24.06 32.62 6.23
CA ALA A 25 -23.49 31.73 5.21
C ALA A 25 -24.12 31.94 3.82
N SER A 26 -25.41 32.33 3.76
CA SER A 26 -26.13 32.53 2.49
C SER A 26 -25.88 33.90 1.85
N GLN A 27 -25.51 34.91 2.65
CA GLN A 27 -25.25 36.26 2.17
C GLN A 27 -23.75 36.44 1.99
N ASN A 28 -23.29 36.71 0.76
CA ASN A 28 -21.90 37.05 0.45
C ASN A 28 -21.34 38.13 1.41
N LEU A 29 -20.70 37.69 2.50
CA LEU A 29 -19.74 38.36 3.40
C LEU A 29 -19.92 39.85 3.77
N LYS A 30 -21.11 40.45 3.68
CA LYS A 30 -21.24 41.93 3.82
C LYS A 30 -21.70 42.46 5.18
N SER A 31 -22.25 41.65 6.10
CA SER A 31 -22.88 42.19 7.32
C SER A 31 -22.37 41.65 8.66
N SER A 32 -21.70 40.50 8.70
CA SER A 32 -21.15 39.90 9.95
C SER A 32 -19.64 39.72 9.84
N SER A 33 -18.91 39.92 10.94
CA SER A 33 -17.48 39.63 10.95
C SER A 33 -17.26 38.12 10.72
N PRO A 34 -16.41 37.72 9.74
CA PRO A 34 -16.21 36.31 9.40
C PRO A 34 -15.79 35.44 10.60
N LEU A 35 -15.04 36.02 11.54
CA LEU A 35 -14.64 35.36 12.78
C LEU A 35 -15.83 35.03 13.69
N GLU A 36 -16.80 35.94 13.83
CA GLU A 36 -17.98 35.70 14.67
C GLU A 36 -18.93 34.67 14.04
N LEU A 37 -19.03 34.65 12.70
CA LEU A 37 -19.74 33.60 11.99
C LEU A 37 -19.06 32.24 12.18
N THR A 38 -17.73 32.20 12.15
CA THR A 38 -16.94 30.99 12.41
C THR A 38 -17.16 30.46 13.83
N LYS A 39 -17.14 31.33 14.85
CA LYS A 39 -17.47 30.95 16.24
C LYS A 39 -18.91 30.44 16.39
N THR A 40 -19.84 30.99 15.61
CA THR A 40 -21.24 30.52 15.56
C THR A 40 -21.29 29.12 14.94
N ALA A 41 -20.59 28.90 13.82
CA ALA A 41 -20.50 27.60 13.15
C ALA A 41 -19.87 26.53 14.06
N LEU A 42 -18.77 26.84 14.75
CA LEU A 42 -18.11 25.94 15.70
C LEU A 42 -19.01 25.59 16.91
N TYR A 43 -19.81 26.55 17.37
CA TYR A 43 -20.82 26.29 18.41
C TYR A 43 -21.89 25.30 17.92
N LEU A 44 -22.43 25.51 16.71
CA LEU A 44 -23.39 24.59 16.10
C LEU A 44 -22.79 23.21 15.84
N LEU A 45 -21.53 23.13 15.42
CA LEU A 45 -20.84 21.86 15.21
C LEU A 45 -20.84 21.01 16.48
N LYS A 46 -20.57 21.65 17.65
CA LYS A 46 -20.55 20.98 18.95
C LYS A 46 -21.92 20.52 19.41
N TYR A 47 -22.95 21.37 19.29
CA TYR A 47 -24.24 21.18 19.96
C TYR A 47 -25.39 20.73 19.06
N LEU A 48 -25.24 20.79 17.73
CA LEU A 48 -26.27 20.43 16.76
C LEU A 48 -25.72 19.46 15.70
N PRO A 49 -25.80 18.12 15.93
CA PRO A 49 -25.27 17.11 15.00
C PRO A 49 -25.78 17.24 13.56
N SER A 50 -27.04 17.63 13.38
CA SER A 50 -27.65 17.82 12.05
C SER A 50 -27.08 19.00 11.25
N ALA A 51 -26.29 19.88 11.87
CA ALA A 51 -25.64 21.01 11.20
C ALA A 51 -24.18 20.71 10.80
N ARG A 52 -23.64 19.52 11.12
CA ARG A 52 -22.22 19.19 10.92
C ARG A 52 -21.78 19.36 9.49
N ASP A 53 -22.49 18.74 8.55
CA ASP A 53 -22.12 18.75 7.13
C ASP A 53 -22.11 20.18 6.58
N ALA A 54 -23.14 20.97 6.88
CA ALA A 54 -23.24 22.37 6.46
C ALA A 54 -22.13 23.26 7.07
N VAL A 55 -21.74 23.00 8.32
CA VAL A 55 -20.63 23.72 8.97
C VAL A 55 -19.29 23.34 8.34
N LEU A 56 -19.06 22.06 8.07
CA LEU A 56 -17.83 21.59 7.42
C LEU A 56 -17.74 22.09 5.97
N GLU A 57 -18.85 22.13 5.23
CA GLU A 57 -18.93 22.74 3.91
C GLU A 57 -18.62 24.24 3.95
N TYR A 58 -19.13 24.96 4.95
CA TYR A 58 -18.76 26.36 5.18
C TYR A 58 -17.25 26.51 5.45
N PHE A 59 -16.64 25.59 6.19
CA PHE A 59 -15.19 25.60 6.39
C PHE A 59 -14.43 25.32 5.09
N ASN A 60 -14.91 24.45 4.20
CA ASN A 60 -14.29 24.24 2.89
C ASN A 60 -14.10 25.56 2.15
N ILE A 61 -15.12 26.42 2.16
CA ILE A 61 -15.08 27.75 1.52
C ILE A 61 -13.99 28.63 2.15
N LEU A 62 -13.85 28.62 3.49
CA LEU A 62 -12.84 29.43 4.18
C LEU A 62 -11.41 28.98 3.86
N PHE A 63 -11.17 27.66 3.85
CA PHE A 63 -9.86 27.09 3.50
C PHE A 63 -9.52 27.34 2.02
N ASP A 64 -10.49 27.17 1.13
CA ASP A 64 -10.33 27.43 -0.30
C ASP A 64 -9.96 28.89 -0.58
N GLN A 65 -10.67 29.84 0.04
CA GLN A 65 -10.35 31.27 -0.08
C GLN A 65 -8.97 31.61 0.47
N SER A 66 -8.56 30.99 1.57
CA SER A 66 -7.23 31.22 2.15
C SER A 66 -6.11 30.71 1.23
N LEU A 67 -6.30 29.51 0.66
CA LEU A 67 -5.37 28.95 -0.32
C LEU A 67 -5.34 29.77 -1.62
N GLU A 68 -6.49 30.25 -2.10
CA GLU A 68 -6.57 31.11 -3.29
C GLU A 68 -5.76 32.40 -3.12
N ARG A 69 -5.89 33.06 -1.96
CA ARG A 69 -5.10 34.27 -1.63
C ARG A 69 -3.61 33.95 -1.61
N HIS A 70 -3.21 32.83 -1.01
CA HIS A 70 -1.82 32.40 -0.98
C HIS A 70 -1.26 32.15 -2.39
N VAL A 71 -2.01 31.45 -3.25
CA VAL A 71 -1.64 31.22 -4.65
C VAL A 71 -1.50 32.54 -5.42
N ALA A 72 -2.41 33.49 -5.19
CA ALA A 72 -2.33 34.82 -5.80
C ALA A 72 -1.06 35.57 -5.36
N GLN A 73 -0.69 35.47 -4.07
CA GLN A 73 0.53 36.09 -3.52
C GLN A 73 1.80 35.52 -4.15
N ILE A 74 1.91 34.18 -4.23
CA ILE A 74 3.05 33.50 -4.88
C ILE A 74 3.21 34.01 -6.33
N ARG A 75 2.11 34.13 -7.06
CA ARG A 75 2.11 34.60 -8.46
C ARG A 75 2.51 36.07 -8.61
N SER A 76 2.15 36.91 -7.63
CA SER A 76 2.56 38.31 -7.62
C SER A 76 4.02 38.54 -7.21
N GLY A 77 4.78 37.47 -6.90
CA GLY A 77 6.16 37.58 -6.42
C GLY A 77 6.29 38.25 -5.04
N GLY A 78 5.19 38.30 -4.28
CA GLY A 78 5.19 38.81 -2.92
C GLY A 78 5.85 37.81 -1.98
N THR A 79 6.64 38.29 -1.02
CA THR A 79 7.06 37.45 0.11
C THR A 79 5.80 36.97 0.83
N SER A 80 5.69 35.66 1.06
CA SER A 80 4.66 35.08 1.92
C SER A 80 4.90 35.56 3.36
N GLU A 81 4.52 36.79 3.67
CA GLU A 81 4.32 37.15 5.07
C GLU A 81 3.25 36.19 5.59
N ASP A 82 3.60 35.45 6.65
CA ASP A 82 2.75 34.47 7.30
C ASP A 82 1.53 35.22 7.83
N TYR A 83 0.52 35.37 6.97
CA TYR A 83 -0.70 36.06 7.30
C TYR A 83 -1.36 35.19 8.37
N ASN A 84 -1.20 35.58 9.62
CA ASN A 84 -1.89 34.95 10.75
C ASN A 84 -3.39 35.06 10.46
N ASP A 85 -3.98 33.99 9.95
CA ASP A 85 -5.40 33.89 9.71
C ASP A 85 -6.04 33.46 11.04
N PRO A 86 -6.63 34.40 11.81
CA PRO A 86 -7.21 34.08 13.11
C PRO A 86 -8.40 33.12 12.96
N ILE A 87 -9.03 33.07 11.78
CA ILE A 87 -10.17 32.20 11.51
C ILE A 87 -9.70 30.74 11.45
N LEU A 88 -8.66 30.46 10.67
CA LEU A 88 -8.12 29.10 10.57
C LEU A 88 -7.51 28.62 11.89
N SER A 89 -6.91 29.56 12.64
CA SER A 89 -6.35 29.26 13.97
C SER A 89 -7.45 28.91 14.97
N GLU A 90 -8.57 29.63 14.94
CA GLU A 90 -9.75 29.32 15.76
C GLU A 90 -10.35 27.95 15.40
N ILE A 91 -10.49 27.65 14.10
CA ILE A 91 -10.96 26.33 13.63
C ILE A 91 -10.01 25.22 14.12
N GLN A 92 -8.70 25.39 13.93
CA GLN A 92 -7.68 24.43 14.38
C GLN A 92 -7.79 24.17 15.89
N ASN A 93 -7.87 25.22 16.69
CA ASN A 93 -7.93 25.11 18.15
C ASN A 93 -9.19 24.36 18.61
N VAL A 94 -10.35 24.72 18.06
CA VAL A 94 -11.62 24.12 18.49
C VAL A 94 -11.74 22.67 18.02
N LEU A 95 -11.43 22.37 16.75
CA LEU A 95 -11.44 21.00 16.24
C LEU A 95 -10.41 20.13 16.97
N GLY A 96 -9.21 20.63 17.18
CA GLY A 96 -8.18 19.95 17.97
C GLY A 96 -8.63 19.67 19.40
N SER A 97 -9.40 20.58 20.02
CA SER A 97 -9.98 20.37 21.34
C SER A 97 -11.04 19.26 21.35
N PHE A 98 -11.85 19.13 20.30
CA PHE A 98 -12.86 18.06 20.19
C PHE A 98 -12.19 16.70 20.08
N VAL A 99 -11.20 16.58 19.20
CA VAL A 99 -10.40 15.37 18.98
C VAL A 99 -9.68 14.96 20.26
N SER A 100 -9.05 15.91 20.95
CA SER A 100 -8.30 15.62 22.18
C SER A 100 -9.20 15.24 23.36
N SER A 101 -10.41 15.80 23.43
CA SER A 101 -11.35 15.55 24.53
C SER A 101 -12.11 14.22 24.36
N ASN A 102 -12.47 13.88 23.12
CA ASN A 102 -13.18 12.64 22.82
C ASN A 102 -12.87 12.17 21.38
N PRO A 103 -11.78 11.40 21.19
CA PRO A 103 -11.27 11.09 19.86
C PRO A 103 -12.17 10.14 19.05
N GLU A 104 -12.75 9.11 19.65
CA GLU A 104 -13.50 8.07 18.91
C GLU A 104 -14.61 8.60 17.98
N PRO A 105 -15.51 9.50 18.41
CA PRO A 105 -16.57 10.02 17.54
C PRO A 105 -16.11 11.16 16.63
N TRP A 106 -15.08 11.92 17.02
CA TRP A 106 -14.69 13.15 16.32
C TRP A 106 -13.54 12.95 15.34
N ALA A 107 -12.52 12.18 15.71
CA ALA A 107 -11.34 11.99 14.90
C ALA A 107 -11.63 11.37 13.53
N PRO A 108 -12.50 10.34 13.39
CA PRO A 108 -12.86 9.83 12.06
C PRO A 108 -13.54 10.88 11.19
N ILE A 109 -14.54 11.59 11.71
CA ILE A 109 -15.31 12.60 10.96
C ILE A 109 -14.39 13.73 10.50
N ILE A 110 -13.59 14.28 11.41
CA ILE A 110 -12.69 15.40 11.13
C ILE A 110 -11.55 14.96 10.21
N SER A 111 -10.99 13.76 10.42
CA SER A 111 -9.93 13.21 9.57
C SER A 111 -10.40 13.02 8.14
N SER A 112 -11.57 12.40 7.92
CA SER A 112 -12.17 12.22 6.59
C SER A 112 -12.39 13.57 5.91
N TRP A 113 -13.02 14.52 6.60
CA TRP A 113 -13.21 15.89 6.08
C TRP A 113 -11.90 16.57 5.69
N CYS A 114 -10.86 16.51 6.54
CA CYS A 114 -9.56 17.11 6.23
C CYS A 114 -8.94 16.48 4.97
N LEU A 115 -9.02 15.15 4.82
CA LEU A 115 -8.43 14.43 3.70
C LEU A 115 -9.18 14.75 2.40
N GLU A 116 -10.51 14.69 2.40
CA GLU A 116 -11.34 15.04 1.25
C GLU A 116 -11.07 16.48 0.79
N LEU A 117 -11.06 17.44 1.73
CA LEU A 117 -10.76 18.83 1.41
C LEU A 117 -9.33 18.99 0.87
N LEU A 118 -8.33 18.34 1.47
CA LEU A 118 -6.96 18.36 0.97
C LEU A 118 -6.86 17.77 -0.44
N GLY A 119 -7.61 16.69 -0.74
CA GLY A 119 -7.71 16.10 -2.08
C GLY A 119 -8.30 17.09 -3.10
N GLN A 120 -9.45 17.67 -2.79
CA GLN A 120 -10.12 18.67 -3.62
C GLN A 120 -9.23 19.89 -3.89
N LEU A 121 -8.60 20.45 -2.84
CA LEU A 121 -7.69 21.58 -2.98
C LEU A 121 -6.46 21.20 -3.81
N SER A 122 -5.91 20.00 -3.59
CA SER A 122 -4.75 19.49 -4.34
C SER A 122 -5.03 19.39 -5.84
N SER A 123 -6.19 18.84 -6.22
CA SER A 123 -6.61 18.77 -7.63
C SER A 123 -6.93 20.16 -8.19
N LYS A 124 -7.66 21.01 -7.45
CA LYS A 124 -8.08 22.35 -7.92
C LYS A 124 -6.92 23.29 -8.19
N TYR A 125 -5.89 23.28 -7.33
CA TYR A 125 -4.74 24.19 -7.41
C TYR A 125 -3.47 23.53 -7.97
N GLN A 126 -3.57 22.32 -8.51
CA GLN A 126 -2.46 21.65 -9.18
C GLN A 126 -1.77 22.59 -10.19
N GLY A 127 -0.43 22.66 -10.12
CA GLY A 127 0.40 23.48 -11.01
C GLY A 127 0.28 25.00 -10.78
N ARG A 128 -0.60 25.46 -9.87
CA ARG A 128 -0.79 26.88 -9.56
C ARG A 128 0.04 27.35 -8.36
N ILE A 129 0.29 26.45 -7.41
CA ILE A 129 1.11 26.68 -6.20
C ILE A 129 2.61 26.68 -6.52
N GLY A 130 2.98 26.10 -7.67
CA GLY A 130 4.36 26.00 -8.16
C GLY A 130 4.58 24.68 -8.86
N GLN A 131 5.71 24.55 -9.55
CA GLN A 131 6.16 23.28 -10.09
C GLN A 131 7.31 22.77 -9.22
N ALA A 132 7.17 21.56 -8.68
CA ALA A 132 8.24 20.87 -8.01
C ALA A 132 8.65 19.66 -8.85
N ASN A 133 9.96 19.46 -9.00
CA ASN A 133 10.52 18.31 -9.71
C ASN A 133 10.58 17.05 -8.81
N SER A 134 10.22 17.19 -7.52
CA SER A 134 10.24 16.10 -6.56
C SER A 134 9.05 16.19 -5.61
N LEU A 135 8.64 15.03 -5.08
CA LEU A 135 7.57 14.95 -4.08
C LEU A 135 7.90 15.75 -2.83
N HIS A 136 9.17 15.73 -2.40
CA HIS A 136 9.61 16.53 -1.26
C HIS A 136 9.46 18.04 -1.53
N GLY A 137 9.82 18.50 -2.73
CA GLY A 137 9.59 19.89 -3.12
C GLY A 137 8.10 20.25 -3.15
N CYS A 138 7.26 19.33 -3.64
CA CYS A 138 5.81 19.50 -3.64
C CYS A 138 5.26 19.63 -2.21
N LEU A 139 5.70 18.75 -1.30
CA LEU A 139 5.36 18.81 0.12
C LEU A 139 5.74 20.17 0.73
N GLN A 140 6.95 20.67 0.49
CA GLN A 140 7.38 21.96 1.03
C GLN A 140 6.52 23.13 0.51
N LEU A 141 6.16 23.12 -0.77
CA LEU A 141 5.28 24.14 -1.36
C LEU A 141 3.90 24.11 -0.71
N TRP A 142 3.29 22.93 -0.59
CA TRP A 142 1.99 22.78 0.06
C TRP A 142 2.04 23.12 1.54
N MET A 143 3.08 22.73 2.26
CA MET A 143 3.24 23.05 3.68
C MET A 143 3.58 24.53 3.93
N SER A 144 4.00 25.28 2.90
CA SER A 144 4.21 26.73 3.01
C SER A 144 2.90 27.51 3.17
N CYS A 145 1.77 26.96 2.71
CA CYS A 145 0.46 27.55 2.90
C CYS A 145 -0.12 27.18 4.28
N LYS A 146 -0.59 28.18 5.04
CA LYS A 146 -1.21 27.98 6.36
C LYS A 146 -2.47 27.11 6.30
N ALA A 147 -3.27 27.24 5.24
CA ALA A 147 -4.53 26.49 5.10
C ALA A 147 -4.30 24.97 5.01
N SER A 148 -3.47 24.53 4.07
CA SER A 148 -3.07 23.13 3.92
C SER A 148 -2.32 22.61 5.15
N ARG A 149 -1.37 23.39 5.70
CA ARG A 149 -0.65 23.01 6.92
C ARG A 149 -1.61 22.75 8.07
N THR A 150 -2.59 23.63 8.26
CA THR A 150 -3.60 23.49 9.33
C THR A 150 -4.43 22.22 9.16
N LEU A 151 -4.87 21.89 7.94
CA LEU A 151 -5.61 20.64 7.68
C LEU A 151 -4.75 19.39 7.96
N VAL A 152 -3.48 19.42 7.55
CA VAL A 152 -2.53 18.34 7.81
C VAL A 152 -2.27 18.17 9.30
N ASP A 153 -2.10 19.27 10.04
CA ASP A 153 -1.89 19.26 11.49
C ASP A 153 -3.10 18.64 12.21
N ILE A 154 -4.32 19.05 11.84
CA ILE A 154 -5.56 18.50 12.41
C ILE A 154 -5.68 17.00 12.08
N ASN A 155 -5.39 16.59 10.84
CA ASN A 155 -5.44 15.19 10.43
C ASN A 155 -4.42 14.34 11.22
N THR A 156 -3.20 14.85 11.37
CA THR A 156 -2.12 14.21 12.13
C THR A 156 -2.51 14.07 13.61
N GLN A 157 -3.16 15.09 14.18
CA GLN A 157 -3.70 15.03 15.54
C GLN A 157 -4.79 13.96 15.67
N CYS A 158 -5.69 13.83 14.70
CA CYS A 158 -6.72 12.79 14.68
C CYS A 158 -6.10 11.39 14.75
N LEU A 159 -5.08 11.13 13.91
CA LEU A 159 -4.39 9.84 13.88
C LEU A 159 -3.59 9.58 15.17
N SER A 160 -2.92 10.61 15.69
CA SER A 160 -2.17 10.51 16.95
C SER A 160 -3.08 10.13 18.13
N CYS A 161 -4.24 10.78 18.25
CA CYS A 161 -5.20 10.46 19.32
C CYS A 161 -5.86 9.08 19.16
N LEU A 162 -5.94 8.54 17.95
CA LEU A 162 -6.50 7.22 17.66
C LEU A 162 -5.46 6.08 17.61
N ILE A 163 -4.17 6.36 17.79
CA ILE A 163 -3.10 5.39 17.49
C ILE A 163 -3.20 4.09 18.33
N HIS A 164 -3.74 4.19 19.54
CA HIS A 164 -3.98 3.06 20.45
C HIS A 164 -5.41 2.51 20.36
N PHE A 165 -6.23 3.07 19.48
CA PHE A 165 -7.62 2.71 19.23
C PHE A 165 -7.76 2.23 17.79
N ASN A 166 -8.89 2.54 17.15
CA ASN A 166 -9.17 2.19 15.77
C ASN A 166 -8.85 3.34 14.82
N THR A 167 -7.78 3.21 14.04
CA THR A 167 -7.39 4.16 12.98
C THR A 167 -7.96 3.80 11.60
N GLU A 168 -8.72 2.70 11.49
CA GLU A 168 -9.14 2.13 10.21
C GLU A 168 -9.96 3.10 9.36
N THR A 169 -10.91 3.82 9.95
CA THR A 169 -11.74 4.77 9.21
C THR A 169 -10.91 5.91 8.61
N CYS A 170 -9.96 6.47 9.38
CA CYS A 170 -9.08 7.53 8.90
C CYS A 170 -8.18 7.05 7.75
N ILE A 171 -7.64 5.83 7.85
CA ILE A 171 -6.79 5.26 6.80
C ILE A 171 -7.61 4.86 5.57
N ASN A 172 -8.85 4.40 5.75
CA ASN A 172 -9.77 4.15 4.65
C ASN A 172 -10.07 5.44 3.88
N SER A 173 -10.37 6.55 4.57
CA SER A 173 -10.55 7.84 3.92
C SER A 173 -9.29 8.31 3.21
N LEU A 174 -8.09 8.10 3.79
CA LEU A 174 -6.82 8.41 3.11
C LEU A 174 -6.68 7.64 1.79
N LEU A 175 -7.05 6.35 1.78
CA LEU A 175 -7.07 5.51 0.58
C LEU A 175 -8.11 5.99 -0.43
N ASP A 176 -9.34 6.25 0.00
CA ASP A 176 -10.44 6.69 -0.88
C ASP A 176 -10.10 8.02 -1.55
N THR A 177 -9.60 8.99 -0.79
CA THR A 177 -9.12 10.27 -1.34
C THR A 177 -7.92 10.08 -2.29
N SER A 178 -7.01 9.14 -2.01
CA SER A 178 -5.90 8.82 -2.93
C SER A 178 -6.41 8.25 -4.25
N VAL A 179 -7.41 7.35 -4.23
CA VAL A 179 -8.00 6.80 -5.46
C VAL A 179 -8.54 7.91 -6.36
N GLU A 180 -9.17 8.92 -5.76
CA GLU A 180 -9.80 10.02 -6.51
C GLU A 180 -8.81 11.11 -6.95
N HIS A 181 -7.84 11.47 -6.10
CA HIS A 181 -7.03 12.68 -6.28
C HIS A 181 -5.54 12.45 -6.54
N SER A 182 -5.05 11.21 -6.57
CA SER A 182 -3.69 10.91 -7.02
C SER A 182 -3.49 11.29 -8.49
N PRO A 183 -2.33 11.84 -8.90
CA PRO A 183 -1.10 12.00 -8.12
C PRO A 183 -1.02 13.33 -7.33
N HIS A 184 -2.04 14.18 -7.38
CA HIS A 184 -1.98 15.54 -6.81
C HIS A 184 -2.06 15.54 -5.29
N PHE A 185 -2.63 14.48 -4.72
CA PHE A 185 -2.75 14.26 -3.28
C PHE A 185 -1.58 13.47 -2.65
N ASP A 186 -0.66 12.92 -3.47
CA ASP A 186 0.40 12.00 -3.01
C ASP A 186 1.34 12.64 -1.96
N TRP A 187 1.44 13.97 -1.93
CA TRP A 187 2.22 14.68 -0.92
C TRP A 187 1.61 14.53 0.49
N VAL A 188 0.28 14.45 0.62
CA VAL A 188 -0.41 14.22 1.89
C VAL A 188 -0.16 12.81 2.37
N VAL A 189 -0.31 11.83 1.47
CA VAL A 189 0.02 10.43 1.70
C VAL A 189 1.46 10.29 2.22
N ALA A 190 2.41 10.91 1.55
CA ALA A 190 3.82 10.85 1.92
C ALA A 190 4.07 11.48 3.29
N HIS A 191 3.42 12.60 3.61
CA HIS A 191 3.54 13.25 4.91
C HIS A 191 2.95 12.38 6.03
N VAL A 192 1.68 11.98 5.92
CA VAL A 192 0.99 11.18 6.93
C VAL A 192 1.70 9.84 7.15
N GLY A 193 2.13 9.18 6.07
CA GLY A 193 2.89 7.94 6.13
C GLY A 193 4.28 8.11 6.76
N SER A 194 4.93 9.27 6.60
CA SER A 194 6.20 9.56 7.28
C SER A 194 6.01 9.83 8.78
N CYS A 195 4.88 10.43 9.17
CA CYS A 195 4.55 10.69 10.58
C CYS A 195 4.17 9.41 11.34
N PHE A 196 3.47 8.48 10.68
CA PHE A 196 2.97 7.24 11.29
C PHE A 196 3.27 6.00 10.44
N PRO A 197 4.53 5.68 10.15
CA PRO A 197 4.90 4.66 9.16
C PRO A 197 4.33 3.29 9.49
N HIS A 198 4.48 2.83 10.73
CA HIS A 198 3.96 1.53 11.16
C HIS A 198 2.42 1.44 11.00
N THR A 199 1.70 2.44 11.49
CA THR A 199 0.24 2.49 11.42
C THR A 199 -0.25 2.55 9.98
N VAL A 200 0.34 3.41 9.15
CA VAL A 200 -0.07 3.57 7.75
C VAL A 200 0.24 2.30 6.96
N ILE A 201 1.44 1.73 7.08
CA ILE A 201 1.81 0.50 6.35
C ILE A 201 0.84 -0.65 6.68
N THR A 202 0.64 -0.93 7.97
CA THR A 202 -0.19 -2.06 8.40
C THR A 202 -1.67 -1.87 8.06
N ARG A 203 -2.19 -0.65 8.24
CA ARG A 203 -3.61 -0.35 7.97
C ARG A 203 -3.89 -0.23 6.49
N VAL A 204 -3.00 0.34 5.68
CA VAL A 204 -3.17 0.40 4.22
C VAL A 204 -3.21 -1.00 3.63
N LEU A 205 -2.37 -1.92 4.10
CA LEU A 205 -2.43 -3.33 3.71
C LEU A 205 -3.76 -3.98 4.12
N SER A 206 -4.21 -3.77 5.36
CA SER A 206 -5.47 -4.34 5.87
C SER A 206 -6.69 -3.80 5.10
N CYS A 207 -6.79 -2.49 4.95
CA CYS A 207 -7.85 -1.81 4.20
C CYS A 207 -7.85 -2.21 2.72
N GLY A 208 -6.67 -2.29 2.11
CA GLY A 208 -6.48 -2.76 0.74
C GLY A 208 -6.92 -4.20 0.55
N LEU A 209 -6.57 -5.09 1.49
CA LEU A 209 -7.01 -6.50 1.47
C LEU A 209 -8.54 -6.61 1.62
N LYS A 210 -9.15 -5.84 2.52
CA LYS A 210 -10.61 -5.80 2.69
C LYS A 210 -11.31 -5.40 1.39
N ASP A 211 -10.84 -4.33 0.76
CA ASP A 211 -11.37 -3.85 -0.53
C ASP A 211 -11.15 -4.88 -1.65
N TYR A 212 -9.96 -5.48 -1.71
CA TYR A 212 -9.63 -6.51 -2.69
C TYR A 212 -10.57 -7.71 -2.57
N CYS A 213 -10.84 -8.18 -1.35
CA CYS A 213 -11.77 -9.28 -1.08
C CYS A 213 -13.19 -8.97 -1.59
N LEU A 214 -13.68 -7.75 -1.35
CA LEU A 214 -15.04 -7.34 -1.72
C LEU A 214 -15.24 -7.20 -3.22
N ASN A 215 -14.20 -6.83 -3.97
CA ASN A 215 -14.35 -6.42 -5.36
C ASN A 215 -14.11 -7.53 -6.39
N GLU A 216 -13.57 -8.71 -6.04
CA GLU A 216 -13.30 -9.87 -6.95
C GLU A 216 -12.67 -9.51 -8.33
N GLN A 217 -12.11 -8.31 -8.47
CA GLN A 217 -11.67 -7.71 -9.73
C GLN A 217 -10.17 -7.90 -9.98
N GLY A 218 -9.50 -8.66 -9.10
CA GLY A 218 -8.07 -8.93 -9.16
C GLY A 218 -7.25 -7.65 -9.35
N PRO A 219 -6.47 -7.51 -10.44
CA PRO A 219 -5.63 -6.33 -10.68
C PRO A 219 -6.40 -5.01 -10.83
N LYS A 220 -7.72 -5.05 -11.05
CA LYS A 220 -8.56 -3.87 -11.26
C LYS A 220 -9.24 -3.38 -9.98
N ALA A 221 -8.96 -3.99 -8.83
CA ALA A 221 -9.51 -3.54 -7.56
C ALA A 221 -9.14 -2.05 -7.31
N PRO A 222 -10.12 -1.21 -6.92
CA PRO A 222 -9.97 0.24 -6.98
C PRO A 222 -8.87 0.77 -6.06
N LYS A 223 -8.72 0.21 -4.85
CA LYS A 223 -7.71 0.69 -3.88
C LYS A 223 -6.31 0.16 -4.13
N LEU A 224 -6.14 -0.79 -5.05
CA LEU A 224 -4.90 -1.54 -5.18
C LEU A 224 -3.74 -0.67 -5.69
N SER A 225 -4.00 0.19 -6.68
CA SER A 225 -3.03 1.17 -7.16
C SER A 225 -2.62 2.15 -6.06
N SER A 226 -3.56 2.62 -5.24
CA SER A 226 -3.28 3.48 -4.09
C SER A 226 -2.44 2.77 -3.03
N VAL A 227 -2.74 1.52 -2.68
CA VAL A 227 -1.90 0.72 -1.76
C VAL A 227 -0.46 0.65 -2.28
N VAL A 228 -0.29 0.31 -3.56
CA VAL A 228 1.03 0.23 -4.20
C VAL A 228 1.75 1.59 -4.19
N GLY A 229 1.03 2.68 -4.52
CA GLY A 229 1.57 4.04 -4.52
C GLY A 229 2.03 4.48 -3.14
N ILE A 230 1.19 4.32 -2.11
CA ILE A 230 1.50 4.69 -0.72
C ILE A 230 2.73 3.91 -0.23
N LEU A 231 2.73 2.58 -0.37
CA LEU A 231 3.85 1.76 0.08
C LEU A 231 5.13 2.03 -0.73
N GLY A 232 5.00 2.29 -2.03
CA GLY A 232 6.10 2.70 -2.89
C GLY A 232 6.78 3.99 -2.43
N HIS A 233 5.99 4.99 -2.02
CA HIS A 233 6.52 6.22 -1.43
C HIS A 233 7.24 5.98 -0.09
N LEU A 234 6.67 5.14 0.78
CA LEU A 234 7.25 4.86 2.09
C LEU A 234 8.48 3.96 2.03
N ALA A 235 8.62 3.16 0.97
CA ALA A 235 9.73 2.22 0.86
C ALA A 235 11.11 2.88 0.84
N GLY A 236 11.22 4.16 0.45
CA GLY A 236 12.50 4.88 0.51
C GLY A 236 13.10 4.99 1.91
N SER A 237 12.26 5.14 2.94
CA SER A 237 12.69 5.36 4.33
C SER A 237 12.26 4.24 5.29
N HIS A 238 11.23 3.49 4.93
CA HIS A 238 10.56 2.51 5.81
C HIS A 238 10.50 1.11 5.19
N PHE A 239 11.45 0.77 4.31
CA PHE A 239 11.48 -0.54 3.64
C PHE A 239 11.40 -1.71 4.63
N ILE A 240 12.17 -1.64 5.74
CA ILE A 240 12.20 -2.71 6.76
C ILE A 240 10.82 -2.93 7.38
N ASP A 241 10.07 -1.86 7.65
CA ASP A 241 8.74 -1.94 8.24
C ASP A 241 7.73 -2.54 7.25
N ILE A 242 7.87 -2.22 5.96
CA ILE A 242 7.08 -2.83 4.88
C ILE A 242 7.33 -4.33 4.82
N LYS A 243 8.60 -4.75 4.81
CA LYS A 243 8.95 -6.19 4.78
C LYS A 243 8.32 -6.95 5.95
N LYS A 244 8.47 -6.43 7.16
CA LYS A 244 7.87 -7.01 8.38
C LYS A 244 6.36 -7.08 8.28
N ALA A 245 5.70 -6.04 7.78
CA ALA A 245 4.25 -6.02 7.64
C ALA A 245 3.75 -7.03 6.60
N LEU A 246 4.41 -7.15 5.44
CA LEU A 246 4.08 -8.14 4.42
C LEU A 246 4.27 -9.57 4.94
N LEU A 247 5.39 -9.84 5.64
CA LEU A 247 5.62 -11.14 6.27
C LEU A 247 4.60 -11.45 7.36
N SER A 248 4.27 -10.47 8.21
CA SER A 248 3.27 -10.65 9.25
C SER A 248 1.89 -10.95 8.66
N LEU A 249 1.51 -10.24 7.58
CA LEU A 249 0.24 -10.48 6.87
C LEU A 249 0.22 -11.87 6.23
N PHE A 250 1.33 -12.29 5.62
CA PHE A 250 1.48 -13.65 5.08
C PHE A 250 1.35 -14.71 6.18
N GLN A 251 2.05 -14.56 7.30
CA GLN A 251 1.99 -15.49 8.43
C GLN A 251 0.59 -15.56 9.05
N TRP A 252 -0.07 -14.40 9.20
CA TRP A 252 -1.45 -14.31 9.67
C TRP A 252 -2.43 -15.08 8.76
N SER A 253 -2.22 -15.08 7.44
CA SER A 253 -3.03 -15.88 6.51
C SER A 253 -2.86 -17.39 6.70
N LEU A 254 -1.73 -17.80 7.27
CA LEU A 254 -1.44 -19.18 7.63
C LEU A 254 -1.89 -19.52 9.06
N GLU A 255 -2.50 -18.62 9.82
CA GLU A 255 -3.09 -19.02 11.10
C GLU A 255 -4.33 -19.89 10.87
N PRO A 256 -4.60 -20.89 11.72
CA PRO A 256 -5.82 -21.69 11.60
C PRO A 256 -7.04 -20.80 11.86
N ASN A 257 -8.13 -21.08 11.15
CA ASN A 257 -9.40 -20.37 11.40
C ASN A 257 -9.98 -20.79 12.75
N VAL A 258 -10.45 -19.83 13.53
CA VAL A 258 -11.02 -20.08 14.84
C VAL A 258 -12.50 -20.47 14.69
N PRO A 259 -13.01 -21.45 15.46
CA PRO A 259 -14.44 -21.78 15.42
C PRO A 259 -15.30 -20.56 15.79
N GLY A 260 -16.22 -20.17 14.88
CA GLY A 260 -17.06 -18.98 15.06
C GLY A 260 -16.45 -17.67 14.55
N GLU A 261 -15.29 -17.73 13.88
CA GLU A 261 -14.66 -16.57 13.25
C GLU A 261 -15.53 -15.99 12.13
N ASP A 262 -15.48 -14.66 11.98
CA ASP A 262 -16.23 -13.95 10.95
C ASP A 262 -15.87 -14.49 9.56
N ARG A 263 -16.89 -14.74 8.74
CA ARG A 263 -16.73 -15.21 7.35
C ARG A 263 -15.89 -14.22 6.54
N ASN A 264 -16.02 -12.93 6.79
CA ASN A 264 -15.22 -11.92 6.09
C ASN A 264 -13.73 -12.00 6.48
N LEU A 265 -13.44 -12.32 7.74
CA LEU A 265 -12.07 -12.48 8.22
C LEU A 265 -11.43 -13.75 7.64
N THR A 266 -12.22 -14.84 7.58
CA THR A 266 -11.81 -16.08 6.93
C THR A 266 -11.50 -15.86 5.45
N LEU A 267 -12.36 -15.11 4.74
CA LEU A 267 -12.11 -14.75 3.35
C LEU A 267 -10.83 -13.92 3.18
N GLN A 268 -10.61 -12.93 4.05
CA GLN A 268 -9.37 -12.14 4.02
C GLN A 268 -8.12 -13.01 4.20
N LYS A 269 -8.13 -13.96 5.14
CA LYS A 269 -7.03 -14.93 5.29
C LYS A 269 -6.81 -15.72 4.00
N THR A 270 -7.87 -16.29 3.42
CA THR A 270 -7.77 -17.07 2.18
C THR A 270 -7.22 -16.26 1.02
N ILE A 271 -7.63 -15.00 0.85
CA ILE A 271 -7.30 -14.15 -0.31
C ILE A 271 -6.00 -13.34 -0.10
N THR A 272 -5.36 -13.44 1.07
CA THR A 272 -4.12 -12.71 1.37
C THR A 272 -3.01 -13.01 0.37
N VAL A 273 -2.79 -14.27 -0.01
CA VAL A 273 -1.71 -14.64 -0.94
C VAL A 273 -1.94 -14.05 -2.34
N PRO A 274 -3.12 -14.21 -2.98
CA PRO A 274 -3.45 -13.49 -4.22
C PRO A 274 -3.21 -11.99 -4.14
N PHE A 275 -3.64 -11.36 -3.05
CA PHE A 275 -3.43 -9.92 -2.83
C PHE A 275 -1.94 -9.56 -2.80
N LEU A 276 -1.12 -10.29 -2.04
CA LEU A 276 0.33 -10.07 -1.95
C LEU A 276 1.04 -10.26 -3.30
N LEU A 277 0.71 -11.33 -4.04
CA LEU A 277 1.27 -11.58 -5.37
C LEU A 277 0.90 -10.45 -6.35
N GLN A 278 -0.34 -9.96 -6.26
CA GLN A 278 -0.78 -8.86 -7.11
C GLN A 278 -0.04 -7.55 -6.78
N LEU A 279 0.15 -7.23 -5.49
CA LEU A 279 0.96 -6.07 -5.07
C LEU A 279 2.39 -6.14 -5.61
N ALA A 280 3.02 -7.31 -5.53
CA ALA A 280 4.36 -7.52 -6.07
C ALA A 280 4.43 -7.33 -7.58
N SER A 281 3.42 -7.79 -8.32
CA SER A 281 3.41 -7.63 -9.78
C SER A 281 3.28 -6.16 -10.22
N MET A 282 2.75 -5.30 -9.37
CA MET A 282 2.57 -3.88 -9.63
C MET A 282 3.72 -3.00 -9.14
N SER A 283 4.63 -3.53 -8.30
CA SER A 283 5.75 -2.77 -7.75
C SER A 283 7.00 -3.63 -7.55
N PRO A 284 8.10 -3.33 -8.27
CA PRO A 284 9.38 -4.02 -8.09
C PRO A 284 9.89 -3.95 -6.64
N ILE A 285 9.60 -2.86 -5.93
CA ILE A 285 10.04 -2.67 -4.54
C ILE A 285 9.28 -3.61 -3.59
N LEU A 286 7.97 -3.77 -3.80
CA LEU A 286 7.17 -4.73 -3.02
C LEU A 286 7.51 -6.17 -3.38
N HIS A 287 7.78 -6.44 -4.66
CA HIS A 287 8.29 -7.74 -5.09
C HIS A 287 9.61 -8.08 -4.38
N LYS A 288 10.57 -7.15 -4.33
CA LYS A 288 11.81 -7.31 -3.58
C LYS A 288 11.57 -7.60 -2.10
N ALA A 289 10.62 -6.89 -1.48
CA ALA A 289 10.26 -7.11 -0.07
C ALA A 289 9.69 -8.52 0.17
N LEU A 290 8.89 -9.06 -0.75
CA LEU A 290 8.41 -10.45 -0.65
C LEU A 290 9.53 -11.47 -0.85
N CYS A 291 10.39 -11.26 -1.85
CA CYS A 291 11.50 -12.17 -2.13
C CYS A 291 12.51 -12.27 -0.97
N SER A 292 12.73 -11.19 -0.23
CA SER A 292 13.72 -11.22 0.86
C SER A 292 13.20 -11.88 2.14
N ASP A 293 11.92 -11.74 2.48
CA ASP A 293 11.40 -12.13 3.81
C ASP A 293 10.26 -13.16 3.74
N VAL A 294 9.41 -13.12 2.71
CA VAL A 294 8.28 -14.07 2.54
C VAL A 294 8.71 -15.34 1.82
N LEU A 295 9.50 -15.21 0.75
CA LEU A 295 9.97 -16.36 -0.01
C LEU A 295 10.79 -17.35 0.86
N PRO A 296 11.72 -16.92 1.73
CA PRO A 296 12.43 -17.86 2.61
C PRO A 296 11.53 -18.55 3.64
N ALA A 297 10.37 -17.97 3.95
CA ALA A 297 9.40 -18.59 4.85
C ALA A 297 8.59 -19.70 4.16
N LEU A 298 8.64 -19.84 2.83
CA LEU A 298 7.95 -20.90 2.11
C LEU A 298 8.64 -22.25 2.33
N THR A 299 7.84 -23.25 2.71
CA THR A 299 8.21 -24.67 2.79
C THR A 299 7.26 -25.50 1.94
N LEU A 300 7.61 -26.76 1.66
CA LEU A 300 6.71 -27.67 0.95
C LEU A 300 5.36 -27.84 1.64
N ASP A 301 5.33 -27.91 2.98
CA ASP A 301 4.08 -28.01 3.75
C ASP A 301 3.19 -26.77 3.57
N ILE A 302 3.80 -25.59 3.50
CA ILE A 302 3.09 -24.34 3.25
C ILE A 302 2.55 -24.33 1.83
N ILE A 303 3.35 -24.70 0.83
CA ILE A 303 2.90 -24.78 -0.58
C ILE A 303 1.74 -25.76 -0.72
N HIS A 304 1.83 -26.94 -0.09
CA HIS A 304 0.75 -27.91 -0.03
C HIS A 304 -0.53 -27.29 0.54
N ARG A 305 -0.44 -26.61 1.68
CA ARG A 305 -1.58 -25.93 2.28
C ARG A 305 -2.17 -24.87 1.33
N LEU A 306 -1.33 -24.05 0.71
CA LEU A 306 -1.75 -23.03 -0.25
C LEU A 306 -2.43 -23.65 -1.47
N SER A 307 -1.98 -24.82 -1.93
CA SER A 307 -2.58 -25.54 -3.05
C SER A 307 -4.05 -25.93 -2.79
N SER A 308 -4.41 -26.18 -1.53
CA SER A 308 -5.80 -26.45 -1.15
C SER A 308 -6.72 -25.21 -1.27
N LEU A 309 -6.14 -24.00 -1.21
CA LEU A 309 -6.86 -22.72 -1.28
C LEU A 309 -7.00 -22.17 -2.71
N THR A 310 -6.22 -22.70 -3.66
CA THR A 310 -6.22 -22.24 -5.06
C THR A 310 -7.59 -22.14 -5.73
N PRO A 311 -8.57 -23.03 -5.47
CA PRO A 311 -9.92 -22.90 -6.05
C PRO A 311 -10.58 -21.57 -5.69
N ASP A 312 -10.43 -21.11 -4.45
CA ASP A 312 -11.00 -19.86 -3.95
C ASP A 312 -10.30 -18.63 -4.54
N TRP A 313 -9.08 -18.79 -5.06
CA TRP A 313 -8.31 -17.71 -5.69
C TRP A 313 -8.68 -17.46 -7.15
N SER A 314 -9.44 -18.38 -7.77
CA SER A 314 -9.77 -18.32 -9.20
C SER A 314 -10.39 -16.99 -9.65
N PRO A 315 -11.33 -16.37 -8.91
CA PRO A 315 -11.93 -15.09 -9.30
C PRO A 315 -10.90 -13.95 -9.37
N TYR A 316 -9.88 -13.99 -8.52
CA TYR A 316 -8.89 -12.92 -8.36
C TYR A 316 -7.70 -13.02 -9.32
N LEU A 317 -7.36 -14.25 -9.73
CA LEU A 317 -6.13 -14.54 -10.49
C LEU A 317 -6.38 -15.11 -11.89
N ASN A 318 -7.60 -15.04 -12.41
CA ASN A 318 -7.99 -15.64 -13.70
C ASN A 318 -7.76 -17.17 -13.73
N GLY A 319 -8.07 -17.84 -12.63
CA GLY A 319 -7.92 -19.30 -12.48
C GLY A 319 -6.48 -19.79 -12.38
N LYS A 320 -6.31 -21.12 -12.48
CA LYS A 320 -5.02 -21.80 -12.27
C LYS A 320 -3.92 -21.33 -13.23
N GLN A 321 -4.26 -21.10 -14.50
CA GLN A 321 -3.30 -20.66 -15.51
C GLN A 321 -2.82 -19.23 -15.26
N GLY A 322 -3.73 -18.33 -14.84
CA GLY A 322 -3.36 -16.96 -14.50
C GLY A 322 -2.46 -16.90 -13.25
N LEU A 323 -2.71 -17.73 -12.23
CA LEU A 323 -1.81 -17.88 -11.09
C LEU A 323 -0.42 -18.36 -11.52
N LEU A 324 -0.32 -19.43 -12.32
CA LEU A 324 0.97 -19.93 -12.80
C LEU A 324 1.73 -18.87 -13.61
N SER A 325 1.03 -18.17 -14.51
CA SER A 325 1.62 -17.09 -15.30
C SER A 325 2.10 -15.93 -14.42
N LEU A 326 1.35 -15.57 -13.37
CA LEU A 326 1.74 -14.55 -12.42
C LEU A 326 2.98 -14.97 -11.62
N CYS A 327 3.01 -16.21 -11.12
CA CYS A 327 4.16 -16.76 -10.42
C CYS A 327 5.40 -16.78 -11.32
N VAL A 328 5.28 -17.23 -12.57
CA VAL A 328 6.40 -17.22 -13.54
C VAL A 328 6.89 -15.80 -13.78
N HIS A 329 5.98 -14.85 -14.02
CA HIS A 329 6.32 -13.45 -14.19
C HIS A 329 7.11 -12.90 -12.99
N LEU A 330 6.65 -13.14 -11.77
CA LEU A 330 7.36 -12.70 -10.56
C LEU A 330 8.72 -13.39 -10.43
N VAL A 331 8.78 -14.71 -10.59
CA VAL A 331 10.00 -15.49 -10.39
C VAL A 331 11.10 -15.12 -11.39
N VAL A 332 10.78 -14.85 -12.67
CA VAL A 332 11.76 -14.38 -13.66
C VAL A 332 12.46 -13.10 -13.22
N HIS A 333 11.75 -12.21 -12.53
CA HIS A 333 12.25 -10.92 -12.03
C HIS A 333 12.80 -10.99 -10.60
N CYS A 334 12.94 -12.20 -10.04
CA CYS A 334 13.40 -12.41 -8.68
C CYS A 334 14.91 -12.15 -8.57
N GLU A 335 15.31 -11.21 -7.71
CA GLU A 335 16.73 -10.86 -7.50
C GLU A 335 17.39 -11.77 -6.43
N GLU A 336 16.61 -12.34 -5.51
CA GLU A 336 17.09 -13.08 -4.34
C GLU A 336 16.21 -14.31 -4.08
N GLY A 337 16.82 -15.45 -3.73
CA GLY A 337 16.08 -16.67 -3.36
C GLY A 337 15.75 -17.60 -4.52
N ALA A 338 16.32 -17.39 -5.71
CA ALA A 338 16.14 -18.29 -6.86
C ALA A 338 16.48 -19.75 -6.53
N HIS A 339 17.58 -19.99 -5.80
CA HIS A 339 17.96 -21.34 -5.37
C HIS A 339 16.90 -22.00 -4.50
N HIS A 340 16.28 -21.25 -3.57
CA HIS A 340 15.20 -21.77 -2.72
C HIS A 340 13.98 -22.19 -3.54
N ILE A 341 13.61 -21.41 -4.57
CA ILE A 341 12.52 -21.75 -5.49
C ILE A 341 12.83 -23.05 -6.23
N VAL A 342 14.04 -23.18 -6.78
CA VAL A 342 14.46 -24.41 -7.47
C VAL A 342 14.40 -25.60 -6.51
N GLN A 343 14.94 -25.44 -5.29
CA GLN A 343 14.93 -26.49 -4.27
C GLN A 343 13.50 -26.96 -3.95
N LEU A 344 12.57 -26.03 -3.72
CA LEU A 344 11.17 -26.34 -3.48
C LEU A 344 10.53 -27.13 -4.64
N VAL A 345 10.86 -26.80 -5.90
CA VAL A 345 10.38 -27.54 -7.07
C VAL A 345 10.97 -28.95 -7.11
N LEU A 346 12.28 -29.09 -6.91
CA LEU A 346 12.96 -30.39 -6.94
C LEU A 346 12.45 -31.32 -5.83
N ASP A 347 12.24 -30.78 -4.62
CA ASP A 347 11.79 -31.57 -3.48
C ASP A 347 10.34 -32.08 -3.62
N THR A 348 9.55 -31.55 -4.57
CA THR A 348 8.20 -32.07 -4.84
C THR A 348 8.18 -33.52 -5.31
N VAL A 349 9.27 -34.01 -5.89
CA VAL A 349 9.44 -35.41 -6.33
C VAL A 349 9.31 -36.39 -5.16
N HIS A 350 9.74 -35.97 -3.97
CA HIS A 350 9.72 -36.78 -2.76
C HIS A 350 8.44 -36.58 -1.96
N HIS A 351 7.56 -35.67 -2.39
CA HIS A 351 6.34 -35.35 -1.66
C HIS A 351 5.26 -36.42 -1.88
N ARG A 352 4.56 -36.79 -0.80
CA ARG A 352 3.62 -37.92 -0.79
C ARG A 352 2.26 -37.64 -1.45
N GLU A 353 1.96 -36.38 -1.74
CA GLU A 353 0.65 -35.95 -2.21
C GLU A 353 0.55 -35.99 -3.75
N LYS A 354 -0.58 -36.51 -4.25
CA LYS A 354 -0.84 -36.61 -5.68
C LYS A 354 -1.21 -35.23 -6.26
N GLY A 355 -0.49 -34.78 -7.28
CA GLY A 355 -0.82 -33.58 -8.05
C GLY A 355 0.10 -32.37 -7.80
N LEU A 356 0.74 -32.26 -6.63
CA LEU A 356 1.70 -31.18 -6.35
C LEU A 356 2.90 -31.24 -7.32
N HIS A 357 3.42 -32.44 -7.55
CA HIS A 357 4.50 -32.67 -8.51
C HIS A 357 4.11 -32.29 -9.95
N GLU A 358 2.88 -32.58 -10.37
CA GLU A 358 2.39 -32.21 -11.72
C GLU A 358 2.27 -30.69 -11.89
N ILE A 359 1.84 -29.99 -10.83
CA ILE A 359 1.77 -28.53 -10.80
C ILE A 359 3.17 -27.93 -10.84
N ALA A 360 4.10 -28.45 -10.03
CA ALA A 360 5.49 -28.02 -10.02
C ALA A 360 6.17 -28.24 -11.38
N ASN A 361 5.90 -29.38 -12.03
CA ASN A 361 6.37 -29.65 -13.39
C ASN A 361 5.80 -28.65 -14.40
N THR A 362 4.49 -28.35 -14.33
CA THR A 362 3.88 -27.34 -15.21
C THR A 362 4.51 -25.95 -14.98
N PHE A 363 4.71 -25.57 -13.72
CA PHE A 363 5.32 -24.30 -13.35
C PHE A 363 6.75 -24.16 -13.87
N ILE A 364 7.62 -25.16 -13.63
CA ILE A 364 9.02 -25.10 -14.04
C ILE A 364 9.16 -25.12 -15.56
N GLU A 365 8.31 -25.86 -16.28
CA GLU A 365 8.28 -25.85 -17.74
C GLU A 365 7.90 -24.46 -18.29
N MET A 366 6.91 -23.80 -17.68
CA MET A 366 6.55 -22.44 -18.04
C MET A 366 7.69 -21.45 -17.74
N LEU A 367 8.34 -21.59 -16.59
CA LEU A 367 9.47 -20.75 -16.18
C LEU A 367 10.66 -20.89 -17.14
N LEU A 368 11.06 -22.13 -17.46
CA LEU A 368 12.16 -22.42 -18.40
C LEU A 368 11.85 -21.85 -19.79
N LYS A 369 10.62 -22.04 -20.28
CA LYS A 369 10.19 -21.50 -21.58
C LYS A 369 10.23 -19.97 -21.62
N GLU A 370 9.77 -19.31 -20.55
CA GLU A 370 9.78 -17.85 -20.45
C GLU A 370 11.22 -17.32 -20.46
N MET A 371 12.12 -17.93 -19.70
CA MET A 371 13.54 -17.57 -19.69
C MET A 371 14.20 -17.77 -21.06
N GLU A 372 13.96 -18.91 -21.72
CA GLU A 372 14.45 -19.16 -23.08
C GLU A 372 13.96 -18.10 -24.08
N GLN A 373 12.69 -17.69 -23.98
CA GLN A 373 12.12 -16.65 -24.84
C GLN A 373 12.76 -15.29 -24.58
N HIS A 374 12.96 -14.92 -23.32
CA HIS A 374 13.65 -13.69 -22.90
C HIS A 374 15.10 -13.62 -23.40
N MET A 375 15.81 -14.76 -23.39
CA MET A 375 17.17 -14.84 -23.92
C MET A 375 17.21 -14.70 -25.44
N ARG A 376 16.25 -15.29 -26.16
CA ARG A 376 16.16 -15.17 -27.63
C ARG A 376 15.83 -13.75 -28.09
N SER A 377 15.08 -12.99 -27.29
CA SER A 377 14.74 -11.60 -27.60
C SER A 377 15.86 -10.60 -27.32
N ASN A 378 17.05 -11.03 -26.86
CA ASN A 378 18.16 -10.16 -26.42
C ASN A 378 17.68 -9.04 -25.48
N SER A 379 16.75 -9.37 -24.59
CA SER A 379 16.23 -8.43 -23.60
C SER A 379 17.20 -8.24 -22.43
N GLU A 380 16.80 -7.44 -21.44
CA GLU A 380 17.54 -7.27 -20.18
C GLU A 380 17.94 -8.61 -19.54
N PRO A 381 19.05 -8.65 -18.77
CA PRO A 381 19.49 -9.89 -18.13
C PRO A 381 18.44 -10.42 -17.16
N ILE A 382 18.30 -11.75 -17.13
CA ILE A 382 17.29 -12.43 -16.31
C ILE A 382 17.76 -12.43 -14.86
N ARG A 383 17.08 -11.65 -14.01
CA ARG A 383 17.39 -11.48 -12.58
C ARG A 383 17.42 -12.82 -11.84
N PHE A 384 16.49 -13.73 -12.18
CA PHE A 384 16.47 -15.07 -11.61
C PHE A 384 17.77 -15.85 -11.85
N LEU A 385 18.30 -15.81 -13.07
CA LEU A 385 19.55 -16.50 -13.41
C LEU A 385 20.73 -15.87 -12.68
N GLN A 386 20.79 -14.53 -12.61
CA GLN A 386 21.81 -13.81 -11.82
C GLN A 386 21.79 -14.22 -10.35
N SER A 387 20.60 -14.35 -9.75
CA SER A 387 20.44 -14.80 -8.37
C SER A 387 20.95 -16.24 -8.16
N LEU A 388 20.74 -17.09 -9.17
CA LEU A 388 21.09 -18.50 -9.15
C LEU A 388 22.59 -18.74 -9.37
N GLU A 389 23.31 -17.84 -10.05
CA GLU A 389 24.77 -17.91 -10.23
C GLU A 389 25.53 -18.04 -8.90
N ASN A 390 25.06 -17.37 -7.84
CA ASN A 390 25.65 -17.44 -6.51
C ASN A 390 25.55 -18.84 -5.86
N ASN A 391 24.70 -19.72 -6.42
CA ASN A 391 24.40 -21.05 -5.90
C ASN A 391 24.62 -22.15 -6.96
N ILE A 392 25.50 -21.90 -7.93
CA ILE A 392 25.75 -22.86 -9.02
C ILE A 392 26.25 -24.22 -8.52
N LEU A 393 27.07 -24.22 -7.47
CA LEU A 393 27.64 -25.45 -6.90
C LEU A 393 26.57 -26.32 -6.23
N SER A 394 25.53 -25.74 -5.62
CA SER A 394 24.46 -26.53 -5.03
C SER A 394 23.57 -27.16 -6.11
N LEU A 395 23.32 -26.46 -7.22
CA LEU A 395 22.64 -27.07 -8.37
C LEU A 395 23.42 -28.23 -8.97
N LEU A 396 24.74 -28.08 -9.09
CA LEU A 396 25.61 -29.10 -9.65
C LEU A 396 25.59 -30.41 -8.83
N GLN A 397 25.31 -30.36 -7.53
CA GLN A 397 25.15 -31.55 -6.69
C GLN A 397 23.94 -32.43 -7.09
N HIS A 398 22.96 -31.85 -7.79
CA HIS A 398 21.77 -32.57 -8.26
C HIS A 398 21.91 -33.18 -9.66
N VAL A 399 23.00 -32.89 -10.38
CA VAL A 399 23.28 -33.47 -11.71
C VAL A 399 23.29 -35.00 -11.71
N PRO A 400 23.96 -35.70 -10.76
CA PRO A 400 23.97 -37.17 -10.74
C PRO A 400 22.66 -37.79 -10.21
N SER A 401 21.54 -37.06 -10.18
CA SER A 401 20.26 -37.61 -9.72
C SER A 401 19.71 -38.66 -10.68
N ASP A 402 19.37 -39.85 -10.17
CA ASP A 402 18.66 -40.89 -10.92
C ASP A 402 17.23 -40.50 -11.31
N ASN A 403 16.71 -39.41 -10.77
CA ASN A 403 15.37 -38.94 -11.07
C ASN A 403 15.37 -38.12 -12.37
N GLN A 404 14.70 -38.65 -13.41
CA GLN A 404 14.63 -38.02 -14.73
C GLN A 404 14.09 -36.58 -14.71
N PHE A 405 13.14 -36.26 -13.83
CA PHE A 405 12.61 -34.90 -13.70
C PHE A 405 13.65 -33.95 -13.11
N VAL A 406 14.27 -34.33 -11.98
CA VAL A 406 15.32 -33.53 -11.32
C VAL A 406 16.47 -33.28 -12.29
N HIS A 407 16.96 -34.35 -12.91
CA HIS A 407 18.05 -34.27 -13.86
C HIS A 407 17.71 -33.35 -15.05
N SER A 408 16.53 -33.50 -15.66
CA SER A 408 16.09 -32.67 -16.79
C SER A 408 15.99 -31.18 -16.44
N VAL A 409 15.38 -30.85 -15.29
CA VAL A 409 15.25 -29.46 -14.83
C VAL A 409 16.62 -28.84 -14.56
N VAL A 410 17.48 -29.54 -13.83
CA VAL A 410 18.83 -29.08 -13.47
C VAL A 410 19.66 -28.83 -14.74
N MET A 411 19.70 -29.79 -15.67
CA MET A 411 20.46 -29.65 -16.91
C MET A 411 20.00 -28.46 -17.75
N ARG A 412 18.69 -28.23 -17.86
CA ARG A 412 18.14 -27.07 -18.59
C ARG A 412 18.45 -25.74 -17.90
N LEU A 413 18.42 -25.69 -16.56
CA LEU A 413 18.82 -24.50 -15.81
C LEU A 413 20.31 -24.19 -15.98
N LEU A 414 21.17 -25.22 -15.91
CA LEU A 414 22.61 -25.07 -16.13
C LEU A 414 22.93 -24.60 -17.55
N LEU A 415 22.23 -25.13 -18.57
CA LEU A 415 22.31 -24.65 -19.94
C LEU A 415 21.99 -23.15 -20.06
N LEU A 416 20.89 -22.71 -19.44
CA LEU A 416 20.48 -21.31 -19.46
C LEU A 416 21.49 -20.42 -18.71
N LEU A 417 21.99 -20.86 -17.57
CA LEU A 417 23.05 -20.18 -16.81
C LEU A 417 24.33 -20.04 -17.63
N GLY A 418 24.77 -21.12 -18.28
CA GLY A 418 25.97 -21.11 -19.12
C GLY A 418 25.82 -20.20 -20.34
N ARG A 419 24.61 -20.03 -20.88
CA ARG A 419 24.34 -19.07 -21.96
C ARG A 419 24.27 -17.63 -21.44
N HIS A 420 23.83 -17.44 -20.20
CA HIS A 420 23.71 -16.14 -19.56
C HIS A 420 25.08 -15.58 -19.13
N ASN A 421 25.96 -16.44 -18.60
CA ASN A 421 27.27 -16.05 -18.10
C ASN A 421 28.36 -17.07 -18.51
N THR A 422 29.30 -16.64 -19.35
CA THR A 422 30.38 -17.47 -19.88
C THR A 422 31.30 -18.02 -18.77
N ALA A 423 31.51 -17.29 -17.67
CA ALA A 423 32.33 -17.77 -16.56
C ALA A 423 31.62 -18.92 -15.81
N ALA A 424 30.30 -18.80 -15.61
CA ALA A 424 29.49 -19.89 -15.08
C ALA A 424 29.53 -21.12 -15.99
N HIS A 425 29.48 -20.92 -17.32
CA HIS A 425 29.57 -22.00 -18.30
C HIS A 425 30.82 -22.86 -18.13
N VAL A 426 31.99 -22.25 -17.91
CA VAL A 426 33.25 -22.98 -17.72
C VAL A 426 33.19 -23.88 -16.47
N VAL A 427 32.68 -23.35 -15.36
CA VAL A 427 32.51 -24.10 -14.10
C VAL A 427 31.54 -25.27 -14.28
N ILE A 428 30.44 -25.06 -15.01
CA ILE A 428 29.46 -26.10 -15.30
C ILE A 428 30.09 -27.23 -16.11
N LEU A 429 30.82 -26.90 -17.19
CA LEU A 429 31.48 -27.89 -18.04
C LEU A 429 32.53 -28.69 -17.26
N GLU A 430 33.37 -28.02 -16.47
CA GLU A 430 34.39 -28.69 -15.65
C GLU A 430 33.76 -29.72 -14.70
N HIS A 431 32.65 -29.37 -14.06
CA HIS A 431 31.99 -30.25 -13.11
C HIS A 431 31.22 -31.40 -13.79
N CYS A 432 30.54 -31.13 -14.91
CA CYS A 432 29.81 -32.17 -15.65
C CYS A 432 30.77 -33.16 -16.33
N LEU A 433 31.98 -32.72 -16.73
CA LEU A 433 33.03 -33.62 -17.24
C LEU A 433 33.49 -34.67 -16.20
N LEU A 434 33.33 -34.37 -14.90
CA LEU A 434 33.75 -35.26 -13.82
C LEU A 434 32.64 -36.21 -13.34
N LEU A 435 31.37 -35.85 -13.53
CA LEU A 435 30.24 -36.49 -12.84
C LEU A 435 29.08 -36.92 -13.76
N SER A 436 29.07 -36.54 -15.03
CA SER A 436 27.92 -36.76 -15.93
C SER A 436 28.22 -37.74 -17.06
N ASP A 437 27.16 -38.25 -17.69
CA ASP A 437 27.26 -39.11 -18.86
C ASP A 437 27.58 -38.29 -20.14
N VAL A 438 28.10 -38.97 -21.17
CA VAL A 438 28.50 -38.34 -22.45
C VAL A 438 27.33 -37.58 -23.11
N GLN A 439 26.09 -38.01 -22.90
CA GLN A 439 24.90 -37.34 -23.44
C GLN A 439 24.68 -35.94 -22.84
N ASP A 440 24.99 -35.76 -21.56
CA ASP A 440 24.84 -34.49 -20.85
C ASP A 440 25.87 -33.47 -21.33
N LEU A 441 27.09 -33.94 -21.62
CA LEU A 441 28.16 -33.14 -22.21
C LEU A 441 27.83 -32.68 -23.63
N VAL A 442 27.21 -33.54 -24.44
CA VAL A 442 26.74 -33.17 -25.78
C VAL A 442 25.68 -32.08 -25.68
N LEU A 443 24.73 -32.20 -24.73
CA LEU A 443 23.67 -31.22 -24.52
C LEU A 443 24.24 -29.85 -24.13
N LEU A 444 25.24 -29.81 -23.24
CA LEU A 444 25.84 -28.57 -22.71
C LEU A 444 26.71 -27.82 -23.73
N VAL A 445 27.32 -28.53 -24.69
CA VAL A 445 28.21 -27.96 -25.70
C VAL A 445 27.46 -27.50 -26.96
N SER A 446 26.20 -27.93 -27.14
CA SER A 446 25.30 -27.54 -28.24
C SER A 446 24.48 -26.27 -27.97
#